data_AF-A0A930APG6-F1
#
_entry.id   AF-A0A930APG6-F1
#
_cell.length_a   1.000
_cell.length_b   1.000
_cell.length_c   1.000
_cell.angle_alpha   90.00
_cell.angle_beta   90.00
_cell.angle_gamma   90.00
#
_symmetry.space_group_name_H-M   'P 1'
#
loop_
_entity.id
_entity.type
_entity.pdbx_description
1 polymer ?
#
loop_
_entity_poly.entity_id
_entity_poly.type
_entity_poly.pdbx_seq_one_letter_code
_entity_poly.pdbx_strand_id
1 'polypeptide(L)' 'MNAPCKGCEYREVACHVKCPAYRMYKRKRETMQDNAIKRNDVLAYLGDNVKKVKHRMRKAKYGCTVVD' A
#
# COMPACT_ATOMS: atom_id res chain seq x y z
N MET A 1 6.68 -11.72 4.34
CA MET A 1 6.05 -12.70 5.27
C MET A 1 6.01 -14.02 4.54
N ASN A 2 6.74 -15.03 5.03
CA ASN A 2 6.75 -16.35 4.40
C ASN A 2 5.45 -17.09 4.71
N ALA A 3 4.93 -17.85 3.74
CA ALA A 3 3.73 -18.65 3.97
C ALA A 3 4.07 -19.82 4.91
N PRO A 4 3.25 -20.07 5.94
CA PRO A 4 3.51 -21.12 6.94
C PRO A 4 3.51 -22.53 6.35
N CYS A 5 2.97 -22.70 5.15
CA CYS A 5 2.90 -23.98 4.45
C CYS A 5 4.12 -24.27 3.55
N LYS A 6 5.05 -23.32 3.38
CA LYS A 6 6.29 -23.57 2.65
C LYS A 6 7.21 -24.44 3.52
N GLY A 7 7.46 -25.68 3.10
CA GLY A 7 8.27 -26.64 3.85
C GLY A 7 7.54 -27.35 4.99
N CYS A 8 6.21 -27.30 5.02
CA CYS A 8 5.44 -28.07 6.01
C CYS A 8 5.47 -29.57 5.66
N GLU A 9 6.01 -30.39 6.57
CA GLU A 9 6.09 -31.85 6.43
C GLU A 9 4.71 -32.51 6.39
N TYR A 10 3.72 -31.91 7.06
CA TYR A 10 2.32 -32.38 7.09
C TYR A 10 1.47 -31.85 5.93
N ARG A 11 2.08 -31.32 4.87
CA ARG A 11 1.35 -30.70 3.76
C ARG A 11 0.72 -31.77 2.86
N GLU A 12 -0.59 -31.92 2.98
CA GLU A 12 -1.40 -32.72 2.06
C GLU A 12 -2.03 -31.90 0.91
N VAL A 13 -2.53 -32.59 -0.11
CA VAL A 13 -3.30 -32.00 -1.21
C VAL A 13 -4.51 -31.27 -0.63
N ALA A 14 -4.73 -30.01 -1.03
CA ALA A 14 -5.81 -29.14 -0.53
C ALA A 14 -5.77 -28.78 0.98
N CYS A 15 -4.66 -28.97 1.69
CA CYS A 15 -4.53 -28.65 3.12
C CYS A 15 -4.89 -27.19 3.49
N HIS A 16 -4.71 -26.23 2.57
CA HIS A 16 -4.95 -24.81 2.82
C HIS A 16 -6.40 -24.48 3.21
N VAL A 17 -7.36 -25.33 2.82
CA VAL A 17 -8.78 -25.15 3.18
C VAL A 17 -9.01 -25.40 4.66
N LYS A 18 -8.33 -26.40 5.23
CA LYS A 18 -8.49 -26.83 6.62
C LYS A 18 -7.43 -26.26 7.57
N CYS A 19 -6.27 -25.83 7.05
CA CYS A 19 -5.13 -25.37 7.83
C CYS A 19 -5.41 -24.02 8.54
N PRO A 20 -5.46 -23.99 9.89
CA PRO A 20 -5.68 -22.75 10.63
C PRO A 20 -4.55 -21.74 10.43
N ALA A 21 -3.30 -22.21 10.39
CA ALA A 21 -2.12 -21.36 10.19
C ALA A 21 -2.17 -20.65 8.83
N TYR A 22 -2.54 -21.36 7.76
CA TYR A 22 -2.70 -20.75 6.44
C TYR A 22 -3.85 -19.74 6.41
N ARG A 23 -4.99 -20.06 7.05
CA ARG A 23 -6.15 -19.15 7.12
C ARG A 23 -5.79 -17.83 7.81
N MET A 24 -5.04 -17.90 8.91
CA MET A 24 -4.56 -16.72 9.63
C MET A 24 -3.54 -15.92 8.81
N TYR A 25 -2.62 -16.62 8.13
CA TYR A 25 -1.68 -15.99 7.20
C TYR A 25 -2.41 -15.25 6.06
N LYS A 26 -3.41 -15.89 5.45
CA LYS A 26 -4.22 -15.30 4.37
C LYS A 26 -4.91 -14.01 4.85
N ARG A 27 -5.60 -14.05 6.00
CA ARG A 27 -6.24 -12.86 6.58
C ARG A 27 -5.26 -11.71 6.82
N LYS A 28 -4.07 -12.00 7.39
CA LYS A 28 -3.02 -10.99 7.58
C LYS A 28 -2.52 -10.39 6.26
N ARG A 29 -2.44 -11.20 5.20
CA ARG A 29 -2.05 -10.74 3.87
C ARG A 29 -3.10 -9.83 3.24
N GLU A 30 -4.38 -10.20 3.36
CA GLU A 30 -5.52 -9.38 2.90
C GLU A 30 -5.52 -8.01 3.60
N THR A 31 -5.39 -7.98 4.94
CA THR A 31 -5.36 -6.70 5.67
C THR A 31 -4.14 -5.83 5.31
N MET A 32 -2.97 -6.42 5.09
CA MET A 32 -1.80 -5.68 4.61
C MET A 32 -2.03 -5.10 3.22
N GLN A 33 -2.68 -5.85 2.32
CA GLN A 33 -3.01 -5.39 0.97
C GLN A 33 -4.00 -4.23 1.02
N ASP A 34 -5.08 -4.34 1.79
CA ASP A 34 -6.07 -3.28 1.94
C ASP A 34 -5.44 -1.99 2.51
N ASN A 35 -4.57 -2.14 3.50
CA ASN A 35 -3.83 -1.01 4.07
C ASN A 35 -2.86 -0.38 3.06
N ALA A 36 -2.21 -1.18 2.21
CA ALA A 36 -1.34 -0.67 1.17
C ALA A 36 -2.12 0.10 0.09
N ILE A 37 -3.29 -0.40 -0.32
CA ILE A 37 -4.18 0.28 -1.27
C ILE A 37 -4.63 1.63 -0.70
N LYS A 38 -5.12 1.65 0.55
CA LYS A 38 -5.52 2.90 1.23
C LYS A 38 -4.37 3.89 1.35
N ARG A 39 -3.16 3.45 1.70
CA ARG A 39 -1.97 4.31 1.77
C ARG A 39 -1.60 4.89 0.42
N ASN A 40 -1.65 4.07 -0.64
CA ASN A 40 -1.38 4.54 -1.99
C ASN A 40 -2.39 5.59 -2.44
N ASP A 41 -3.67 5.43 -2.11
CA ASP A 41 -4.72 6.42 -2.39
C ASP A 41 -4.45 7.75 -1.69
N VAL A 42 -4.12 7.73 -0.39
CA VAL A 42 -3.77 8.95 0.36
C VAL A 42 -2.51 9.63 -0.21
N LEU A 43 -1.46 8.86 -0.51
CA LEU A 43 -0.23 9.41 -1.08
C LEU A 43 -0.45 9.98 -2.49
N ALA A 44 -1.27 9.32 -3.31
CA ALA A 44 -1.65 9.81 -4.63
C ALA A 44 -2.42 11.13 -4.50
N TYR A 45 -3.42 11.18 -3.62
CA TYR A 45 -4.17 12.41 -3.34
C TYR A 45 -3.25 13.56 -2.91
N LEU A 46 -2.36 13.32 -1.94
CA LEU A 46 -1.41 14.34 -1.49
C LEU A 46 -0.49 14.80 -2.63
N GLY A 47 0.08 13.85 -3.39
CA GLY A 47 0.97 14.15 -4.51
C GLY A 47 0.30 14.97 -5.60
N ASP A 48 -0.96 14.66 -5.92
CA ASP A 48 -1.72 15.40 -6.92
C ASP A 48 -2.10 16.81 -6.45
N ASN A 49 -2.40 16.98 -5.17
CA ASN A 49 -2.64 18.31 -4.59
C ASN A 49 -1.37 19.17 -4.58
N VAL A 50 -0.22 18.61 -4.20
CA VAL A 50 1.08 19.31 -4.26
C VAL A 50 1.40 19.73 -5.70
N LYS A 51 1.18 18.84 -6.69
CA LYS A 51 1.35 19.17 -8.11
C LYS A 51 0.41 20.32 -8.53
N LYS A 52 -0.86 20.29 -8.12
CA LYS A 52 -1.83 21.37 -8.43
C LYS A 52 -1.38 22.71 -7.84
N VAL A 53 -0.94 22.74 -6.59
CA VAL A 53 -0.43 23.98 -5.94
C VAL A 53 0.80 24.49 -6.68
N LYS A 54 1.79 23.64 -6.95
CA LYS A 54 3.00 24.02 -7.68
C LYS A 54 2.69 24.56 -9.09
N HIS A 55 1.74 23.96 -9.78
CA HIS A 55 1.28 24.43 -11.10
C HIS A 55 0.61 25.80 -11.03
N ARG A 56 -0.23 26.04 -10.00
CA ARG A 56 -0.85 27.35 -9.77
C ARG A 56 0.20 28.42 -9.46
N MET A 57 1.17 28.11 -8.58
CA MET A 57 2.28 29.03 -8.26
C MET A 57 3.12 29.38 -9.50
N ARG A 58 3.41 28.41 -10.37
CA ARG A 58 4.10 28.65 -11.65
C ARG A 58 3.32 29.53 -12.62
N LYS A 59 1.98 29.51 -12.55
CA LYS A 59 1.10 30.34 -13.37
C LYS A 59 0.80 31.71 -12.75
N ALA A 60 1.11 31.92 -11.48
CA ALA A 60 1.00 33.23 -10.87
C ALA A 60 2.03 34.14 -11.56
N LYS A 61 1.53 35.07 -12.40
CA LYS A 61 2.34 36.00 -13.22
C LYS A 61 3.34 36.85 -12.44
N TYR A 62 3.23 36.89 -11.12
CA TYR A 62 4.10 37.63 -10.21
C TYR A 62 4.53 36.68 -9.09
N GLY A 63 5.43 35.76 -9.39
CA GLY A 63 6.08 34.96 -8.35
C GLY A 63 6.91 35.89 -7.47
N CYS A 64 6.69 35.88 -6.16
CA CYS A 64 7.50 36.64 -5.21
C CYS A 64 8.96 36.13 -5.29
N THR A 65 9.88 36.98 -5.73
CA THR A 65 11.32 36.70 -5.88
C THR A 65 12.08 36.89 -4.57
N VAL A 66 11.49 36.52 -3.43
CA VAL A 66 12.23 36.58 -2.16
C VAL A 66 13.07 35.30 -2.11
N VAL A 67 14.37 35.50 -2.34
CA VAL A 67 15.43 34.57 -2.02
C VAL A 67 15.90 34.97 -0.62
N ASP A 68 15.72 34.07 0.37
CA ASP A 68 16.35 34.21 1.69
C ASP A 68 17.89 34.18 1.58
#